data_AF-A0A0F9DIZ4-F1
#
_entry.id   AF-A0A0F9DIZ4-F1
#
_cell.length_a   1.000
_cell.length_b   1.000
_cell.length_c   1.000
_cell.angle_alpha   90.00
_cell.angle_beta   90.00
_cell.angle_gamma   90.00
#
_symmetry.space_group_name_H-M   'P 1'
#
loop_
_entity.id
_entity.type
_entity.pdbx_description
1 polymer ?
#
loop_
_entity_poly.entity_id
_entity_poly.type
_entity_poly.pdbx_seq_one_letter_code
_entity_poly.pdbx_strand_id
1 'polypeptide(L)'
;MDPIEVKEHGLIEHITLPVSPGVKIFRGPNDCGKSVLLEGLSRTLGNQRAKAACRTGQKQGSITGMGVRLTVSKRTAVKGVLVVDSIEGRYTVADLVDPHIKDPVAADTRRIHALLSLNGVEADPIKFHDLLPGGAEQFVSIVGPVEGSDLVELAGVIKRRFEAAARDAARRADDFALQADACRIACEDVDTSVETNTEELETRLLEAAGHSATLEERSKAAGKAHEEAVRVATLLSEAKAEYTGPTREDAYAKLECLRADYAEWDEKRRQAASKAETLKNGVDVATAALRTAEIHVRTVARWQASIDATIACDPPSADDVAEAARKVTEARRAIENGRLARDAIAKQERADGHRGEGEIHAAQAESLRQAALGTDDVLSNAVDSETLTVVGGRLMTPTEDRGLIPFGERSQGYRADVAIREAIKLLKAQGTHESAIIIIPQELWEGLQPKLQKAIDAQSREAGVTIYTAEAVDEELHVTAFDGDGQATE
;
A
#
# COMPACT_ATOMS: atom_id res chain seq x y z
N MET A 1 8.17 -50.44 39.53
CA MET A 1 7.18 -49.60 40.22
C MET A 1 6.16 -50.50 40.90
N ASP A 2 5.56 -50.07 42.01
CA ASP A 2 4.51 -50.83 42.69
C ASP A 2 3.30 -51.05 41.76
N PRO A 3 2.65 -52.21 41.81
CA PRO A 3 1.46 -52.47 41.00
C PRO A 3 0.28 -51.58 41.44
N ILE A 4 -0.65 -51.36 40.51
CA ILE A 4 -1.89 -50.63 40.81
C ILE A 4 -2.91 -51.61 41.38
N GLU A 5 -3.42 -51.33 42.58
CA GLU A 5 -4.50 -52.10 43.20
C GLU A 5 -5.85 -51.45 42.91
N VAL A 6 -6.78 -52.24 42.37
CA VAL A 6 -8.18 -51.84 42.14
C VAL A 6 -9.09 -52.70 42.99
N LYS A 7 -9.97 -52.06 43.78
CA LYS A 7 -10.89 -52.72 44.71
C LYS A 7 -12.30 -52.15 44.57
N GLU A 8 -13.28 -53.01 44.43
CA GLU A 8 -14.73 -52.69 44.41
C GLU A 8 -15.10 -51.56 43.43
N HIS A 9 -14.58 -51.62 42.21
CA HIS A 9 -14.73 -50.61 41.16
C HIS A 9 -15.47 -51.16 39.95
N GLY A 10 -16.57 -50.51 39.54
CA GLY A 10 -17.41 -50.98 38.43
C GLY A 10 -18.01 -52.36 38.69
N LEU A 11 -17.55 -53.38 37.97
CA LEU A 11 -17.95 -54.77 38.20
C LEU A 11 -16.85 -55.60 38.88
N ILE A 12 -15.72 -54.99 39.17
CA ILE A 12 -14.49 -55.66 39.59
C ILE A 12 -14.40 -55.66 41.12
N GLU A 13 -14.21 -56.84 41.70
CA GLU A 13 -13.97 -57.02 43.13
C GLU A 13 -12.57 -56.59 43.52
N HIS A 14 -11.58 -57.21 42.86
CA HIS A 14 -10.17 -57.00 43.11
C HIS A 14 -9.37 -57.34 41.85
N ILE A 15 -8.52 -56.44 41.40
CA ILE A 15 -7.53 -56.73 40.36
C ILE A 15 -6.24 -55.95 40.62
N THR A 16 -5.11 -56.58 40.30
CA THR A 16 -3.78 -55.99 40.44
C THR A 16 -3.19 -55.78 39.06
N LEU A 17 -2.83 -54.53 38.73
CA LEU A 17 -2.35 -54.16 37.41
C LEU A 17 -0.82 -54.00 37.42
N PRO A 18 -0.09 -54.69 36.52
CA PRO A 18 1.36 -54.57 36.43
C PRO A 18 1.77 -53.25 35.77
N VAL A 19 2.62 -52.48 36.45
CA VAL A 19 3.23 -51.27 35.87
C VAL A 19 4.60 -51.64 35.30
N SER A 20 4.63 -51.95 34.00
CA SER A 20 5.86 -52.22 33.26
C SER A 20 5.73 -51.77 31.80
N PRO A 21 6.81 -51.34 31.13
CA PRO A 21 6.75 -50.88 29.75
C PRO A 21 6.08 -51.89 28.81
N GLY A 22 5.45 -51.38 27.75
CA GLY A 22 4.66 -52.18 26.82
C GLY A 22 3.15 -52.05 27.04
N VAL A 23 2.39 -52.69 26.15
CA VAL A 23 0.93 -52.69 26.22
C VAL A 23 0.44 -53.75 27.21
N LYS A 24 -0.50 -53.36 28.07
CA LYS A 24 -1.25 -54.21 29.00
C LYS A 24 -2.70 -54.22 28.57
N ILE A 25 -3.24 -55.42 28.37
CA ILE A 25 -4.59 -55.62 27.82
C ILE A 25 -5.47 -56.23 28.90
N PHE A 26 -6.60 -55.58 29.17
CA PHE A 26 -7.67 -56.15 29.96
C PHE A 26 -8.51 -57.06 29.06
N ARG A 27 -8.40 -58.36 29.26
CA ARG A 27 -9.10 -59.39 28.49
C ARG A 27 -10.27 -59.93 29.28
N GLY A 28 -11.46 -59.92 28.69
CA GLY A 28 -12.63 -60.60 29.25
C GLY A 28 -13.90 -60.38 28.44
N PRO A 29 -15.06 -60.94 28.83
CA PRO A 29 -16.28 -60.86 28.03
C PRO A 29 -16.84 -59.45 28.00
N ASN A 30 -17.80 -59.24 27.12
CA ASN A 30 -18.62 -58.02 27.18
C ASN A 30 -19.33 -57.93 28.53
N ASP A 31 -19.54 -56.70 29.01
CA ASP A 31 -20.21 -56.42 30.28
C ASP A 31 -19.47 -56.93 31.55
N CYS A 32 -18.14 -57.10 31.51
CA CYS A 32 -17.34 -57.41 32.72
C CYS A 32 -16.67 -56.19 33.38
N GLY A 33 -16.89 -54.98 32.86
CA GLY A 33 -16.41 -53.73 33.46
C GLY A 33 -15.10 -53.17 32.91
N LYS A 34 -14.57 -53.68 31.78
CA LYS A 34 -13.33 -53.20 31.13
C LYS A 34 -13.30 -51.68 30.90
N SER A 35 -14.33 -51.14 30.25
CA SER A 35 -14.40 -49.70 29.94
C SER A 35 -14.49 -48.85 31.21
N VAL A 36 -15.19 -49.32 32.25
CA VAL A 36 -15.28 -48.63 33.55
C VAL A 36 -13.94 -48.64 34.27
N LEU A 37 -13.15 -49.70 34.12
CA LEU A 37 -11.79 -49.77 34.65
C LEU A 37 -10.86 -48.76 33.96
N LEU A 38 -10.85 -48.72 32.62
CA LEU A 38 -10.06 -47.75 31.85
C LEU A 38 -10.41 -46.31 32.22
N GLU A 39 -11.71 -45.98 32.32
CA GLU A 39 -12.19 -44.67 32.79
C GLU A 39 -11.76 -44.37 34.24
N GLY A 40 -11.77 -45.37 35.12
CA GLY A 40 -11.27 -45.23 36.49
C GLY A 40 -9.77 -44.89 36.53
N LEU A 41 -8.97 -45.53 35.68
CA LEU A 41 -7.54 -45.26 35.55
C LEU A 41 -7.29 -43.87 34.97
N SER A 42 -7.96 -43.50 33.87
CA SER A 42 -7.90 -42.16 33.28
C SER A 42 -8.28 -41.09 34.30
N ARG A 43 -9.32 -41.34 35.12
CA ARG A 43 -9.71 -40.43 36.22
C ARG A 43 -8.63 -40.29 37.29
N THR A 44 -7.91 -41.37 37.58
CA THR A 44 -6.82 -41.39 38.56
C THR A 44 -5.61 -40.60 38.07
N LEU A 45 -5.36 -40.63 36.76
CA LEU A 45 -4.25 -39.94 36.10
C LEU A 45 -4.46 -38.44 35.86
N GLY A 46 -5.70 -37.94 36.04
CA GLY A 46 -5.97 -36.49 35.98
C GLY A 46 -7.16 -36.09 35.12
N ASN A 47 -7.74 -37.01 34.33
CA ASN A 47 -8.89 -36.72 33.49
C ASN A 47 -10.16 -36.50 34.32
N GLN A 48 -10.51 -35.22 34.56
CA GLN A 48 -11.68 -34.86 35.34
C GLN A 48 -13.03 -35.12 34.66
N ARG A 49 -13.05 -35.54 33.39
CA ARG A 49 -14.27 -35.92 32.69
C ARG A 49 -14.53 -37.42 32.77
N ALA A 50 -13.49 -38.22 33.01
CA ALA A 50 -13.59 -39.67 33.09
C ALA A 50 -14.48 -40.11 34.25
N LYS A 51 -15.28 -41.15 33.99
CA LYS A 51 -16.30 -41.68 34.91
C LYS A 51 -15.76 -42.82 35.74
N ALA A 52 -15.76 -42.64 37.06
CA ALA A 52 -15.45 -43.70 38.01
C ALA A 52 -16.72 -44.13 38.75
N ALA A 53 -16.95 -45.44 38.88
CA ALA A 53 -18.12 -46.00 39.55
C ALA A 53 -17.70 -47.03 40.60
N CYS A 54 -18.38 -47.03 41.76
CA CYS A 54 -18.22 -48.07 42.76
C CYS A 54 -19.04 -49.30 42.37
N ARG A 55 -18.61 -50.48 42.81
CA ARG A 55 -19.32 -51.73 42.55
C ARG A 55 -20.72 -51.75 43.15
N THR A 56 -21.67 -52.31 42.41
CA THR A 56 -23.06 -52.46 42.84
C THR A 56 -23.13 -53.17 44.20
N GLY A 57 -23.83 -52.55 45.16
CA GLY A 57 -23.97 -53.07 46.52
C GLY A 57 -22.86 -52.66 47.50
N GLN A 58 -21.77 -52.06 47.00
CA GLN A 58 -20.67 -51.59 47.83
C GLN A 58 -20.82 -50.12 48.23
N LYS A 59 -20.29 -49.77 49.41
CA LYS A 59 -20.31 -48.39 49.92
C LYS A 59 -19.18 -47.54 49.34
N GLN A 60 -18.07 -48.18 48.95
CA GLN A 60 -16.86 -47.51 48.52
C GLN A 60 -15.99 -48.45 47.67
N GLY A 61 -15.38 -47.90 46.62
CA GLY A 61 -14.32 -48.53 45.83
C GLY A 61 -13.06 -47.66 45.81
N SER A 62 -11.94 -48.24 45.38
CA SER A 62 -10.68 -47.50 45.26
C SER A 62 -9.74 -48.03 44.18
N ILE A 63 -8.98 -47.11 43.60
CA ILE A 63 -7.81 -47.39 42.77
C ILE A 63 -6.60 -46.77 43.47
N THR A 64 -5.60 -47.56 43.82
CA THR A 64 -4.41 -47.13 44.57
C THR A 64 -3.15 -47.53 43.82
N GLY A 65 -2.25 -46.59 43.58
CA GLY A 65 -1.00 -46.81 42.84
C GLY A 65 -0.49 -45.48 42.28
N MET A 66 0.70 -45.48 41.68
CA MET A 66 1.25 -44.28 41.01
C MET A 66 1.37 -43.05 41.94
N GLY A 67 1.50 -43.26 43.26
CA GLY A 67 1.56 -42.18 44.26
C GLY A 67 0.20 -41.55 44.63
N VAL A 68 -0.89 -42.04 44.04
CA VAL A 68 -2.25 -41.53 44.23
C VAL A 68 -3.23 -42.61 44.68
N ARG A 69 -4.32 -42.16 45.31
CA ARG A 69 -5.47 -42.98 45.65
C ARG A 69 -6.75 -42.31 45.18
N LEU A 70 -7.41 -42.89 44.19
CA LEU A 70 -8.77 -42.58 43.82
C LEU A 70 -9.72 -43.33 44.78
N THR A 71 -10.65 -42.60 45.38
CA THR A 71 -11.75 -43.17 46.16
C THR A 71 -13.06 -42.85 45.46
N VAL A 72 -13.85 -43.89 45.20
CA VAL A 72 -15.17 -43.78 44.56
C VAL A 72 -16.23 -44.14 45.59
N SER A 73 -17.07 -43.17 45.93
CA SER A 73 -18.19 -43.34 46.88
C SER A 73 -19.38 -42.49 46.39
N LYS A 74 -20.15 -41.85 47.27
CA LYS A 74 -21.09 -40.79 46.87
C LYS A 74 -20.39 -39.59 46.20
N ARG A 75 -19.12 -39.35 46.55
CA ARG A 75 -18.23 -38.39 45.87
C ARG A 75 -16.95 -39.09 45.48
N THR A 76 -16.43 -38.73 44.31
CA THR A 76 -15.14 -39.20 43.82
C THR A 76 -14.06 -38.21 44.27
N ALA A 77 -13.02 -38.72 44.92
CA ALA A 77 -11.90 -37.91 45.40
C ALA A 77 -10.57 -38.58 45.07
N VAL A 78 -9.62 -37.81 44.56
CA VAL A 78 -8.22 -38.23 44.34
C VAL A 78 -7.38 -37.60 45.45
N LYS A 79 -6.53 -38.40 46.09
CA LYS A 79 -5.54 -37.94 47.08
C LYS A 79 -4.15 -38.42 46.71
N GLY A 80 -3.13 -37.62 47.02
CA GLY A 80 -1.73 -37.94 46.73
C GLY A 80 -1.15 -37.07 45.63
N VAL A 81 0.11 -37.33 45.28
CA VAL A 81 0.84 -36.68 44.18
C VAL A 81 1.19 -37.76 43.19
N LEU A 82 0.86 -37.55 41.92
CA LEU A 82 1.16 -38.50 40.86
C LEU A 82 2.69 -38.59 40.69
N VAL A 83 3.23 -39.81 40.68
CA VAL A 83 4.68 -40.07 40.50
C VAL A 83 4.99 -40.78 39.17
N VAL A 84 4.05 -40.72 38.23
CA VAL A 84 4.18 -41.20 36.85
C VAL A 84 3.88 -40.06 35.90
N ASP A 85 4.53 -40.06 34.75
CA ASP A 85 4.17 -39.15 33.67
C ASP A 85 2.88 -39.64 33.02
N SER A 86 1.95 -38.73 32.77
CA SER A 86 0.73 -39.04 32.04
C SER A 86 0.25 -37.84 31.25
N ILE A 87 -0.37 -38.15 30.12
CA ILE A 87 -0.99 -37.18 29.21
C ILE A 87 -2.49 -37.01 29.45
N GLU A 88 -3.05 -37.66 30.48
CA GLU A 88 -4.45 -37.56 30.84
C GLU A 88 -4.75 -36.21 31.52
N GLY A 89 -5.55 -35.35 30.88
CA GLY A 89 -5.86 -34.02 31.41
C GLY A 89 -7.14 -33.41 30.86
N ARG A 90 -7.05 -32.16 30.35
CA ARG A 90 -8.18 -31.48 29.70
C ARG A 90 -8.51 -32.09 28.33
N TYR A 91 -7.50 -32.64 27.67
CA TYR A 91 -7.58 -33.35 26.39
C TYR A 91 -6.89 -34.72 26.54
N THR A 92 -7.33 -35.71 25.76
CA THR A 92 -6.77 -37.08 25.77
C THR A 92 -6.39 -37.54 24.37
N VAL A 93 -5.71 -38.69 24.28
CA VAL A 93 -5.41 -39.34 22.98
C VAL A 93 -6.70 -39.59 22.18
N ALA A 94 -7.81 -39.88 22.86
CA ALA A 94 -9.10 -40.09 22.21
C ALA A 94 -9.63 -38.80 21.54
N ASP A 95 -9.44 -37.63 22.14
CA ASP A 95 -9.83 -36.34 21.53
C ASP A 95 -9.06 -36.07 20.22
N LEU A 96 -7.81 -36.53 20.11
CA LEU A 96 -7.00 -36.42 18.90
C LEU A 96 -7.51 -37.34 17.78
N VAL A 97 -7.97 -38.55 18.12
CA VAL A 97 -8.53 -39.49 17.15
C VAL A 97 -9.93 -39.03 16.74
N ASP A 98 -10.88 -39.04 17.67
CA ASP A 98 -12.27 -38.68 17.43
C ASP A 98 -12.84 -37.80 18.57
N PRO A 99 -12.89 -36.48 18.37
CA PRO A 99 -13.48 -35.56 19.33
C PRO A 99 -15.02 -35.61 19.34
N HIS A 100 -15.65 -36.44 18.50
CA HIS A 100 -17.12 -36.58 18.36
C HIS A 100 -17.82 -35.25 17.99
N ILE A 101 -17.14 -34.41 17.20
CA ILE A 101 -17.67 -33.13 16.69
C ILE A 101 -18.05 -33.32 15.21
N LYS A 102 -19.28 -32.92 14.86
CA LYS A 102 -19.81 -33.06 13.48
C LYS A 102 -19.14 -32.12 12.48
N ASP A 103 -18.87 -30.88 12.88
CA ASP A 103 -18.23 -29.91 12.02
C ASP A 103 -16.74 -30.25 11.86
N PRO A 104 -16.24 -30.51 10.63
CA PRO A 104 -14.86 -30.93 10.42
C PRO A 104 -13.83 -29.91 10.92
N VAL A 105 -14.11 -28.62 10.77
CA VAL A 105 -13.19 -27.55 11.18
C VAL A 105 -13.09 -27.51 12.70
N ALA A 106 -14.21 -27.44 13.41
CA ALA A 106 -14.23 -27.49 14.87
C ALA A 106 -13.64 -28.80 15.44
N ALA A 107 -13.84 -29.93 14.74
CA ALA A 107 -13.20 -31.20 15.10
C ALA A 107 -11.67 -31.09 15.00
N ASP A 108 -11.14 -30.57 13.89
CA ASP A 108 -9.71 -30.39 13.69
C ASP A 108 -9.12 -29.35 14.67
N THR A 109 -9.83 -28.26 14.96
CA THR A 109 -9.46 -27.31 16.02
C THR A 109 -9.28 -28.04 17.36
N ARG A 110 -10.21 -28.92 17.73
CA ARG A 110 -10.10 -29.71 18.97
C ARG A 110 -8.94 -30.71 18.95
N ARG A 111 -8.62 -31.29 17.79
CA ARG A 111 -7.44 -32.14 17.62
C ARG A 111 -6.14 -31.36 17.80
N ILE A 112 -6.06 -30.16 17.23
CA ILE A 112 -4.91 -29.26 17.39
C ILE A 112 -4.75 -28.88 18.87
N HIS A 113 -5.83 -28.50 19.56
CA HIS A 113 -5.77 -28.26 21.00
C HIS A 113 -5.29 -29.47 21.79
N ALA A 114 -5.77 -30.67 21.45
CA ALA A 114 -5.31 -31.89 22.09
C ALA A 114 -3.80 -32.05 21.90
N LEU A 115 -3.30 -31.93 20.67
CA LEU A 115 -1.89 -32.10 20.35
C LEU A 115 -0.98 -31.03 20.98
N LEU A 116 -1.39 -29.75 20.98
CA LEU A 116 -0.66 -28.67 21.64
C LEU A 116 -0.64 -28.84 23.17
N SER A 117 -1.77 -29.26 23.75
CA SER A 117 -1.86 -29.56 25.18
C SER A 117 -1.02 -30.77 25.56
N LEU A 118 -0.93 -31.77 24.67
CA LEU A 118 -0.03 -32.90 24.82
C LEU A 118 1.41 -32.35 24.86
N ASN A 119 1.83 -31.56 23.87
CA ASN A 119 3.18 -31.00 23.79
C ASN A 119 3.56 -30.01 24.92
N GLY A 120 2.64 -29.70 25.85
CA GLY A 120 2.91 -28.76 26.94
C GLY A 120 3.17 -27.34 26.45
N VAL A 121 2.64 -26.98 25.28
CA VAL A 121 2.91 -25.69 24.65
C VAL A 121 2.11 -24.59 25.36
N GLU A 122 2.83 -23.65 25.97
CA GLU A 122 2.20 -22.45 26.51
C GLU A 122 1.73 -21.49 25.41
N ALA A 123 0.57 -20.89 25.65
CA ALA A 123 -0.03 -19.88 24.80
C ALA A 123 0.67 -18.53 25.02
N ASP A 124 1.64 -18.23 24.17
CA ASP A 124 2.45 -17.01 24.24
C ASP A 124 2.41 -16.23 22.91
N PRO A 125 1.86 -15.00 22.89
CA PRO A 125 1.88 -14.13 21.71
C PRO A 125 3.27 -13.85 21.14
N ILE A 126 4.33 -13.95 21.96
CA ILE A 126 5.71 -13.71 21.54
C ILE A 126 6.11 -14.63 20.37
N LYS A 127 5.54 -15.83 20.30
CA LYS A 127 5.79 -16.81 19.23
C LYS A 127 5.40 -16.32 17.83
N PHE A 128 4.62 -15.24 17.73
CA PHE A 128 4.16 -14.66 16.46
C PHE A 128 4.93 -13.40 16.07
N HIS A 129 5.86 -12.90 16.91
CA HIS A 129 6.58 -11.65 16.62
C HIS A 129 7.44 -11.75 15.36
N ASP A 130 8.08 -12.91 15.15
CA ASP A 130 8.99 -13.13 14.02
C ASP A 130 8.26 -13.29 12.67
N LEU A 131 6.93 -13.31 12.66
CA LEU A 131 6.13 -13.29 11.43
C LEU A 131 6.19 -11.93 10.72
N LEU A 132 6.61 -10.88 11.43
CA LEU A 132 6.75 -9.54 10.90
C LEU A 132 8.22 -9.12 10.84
N PRO A 133 8.67 -8.45 9.76
CA PRO A 133 10.07 -8.02 9.65
C PRO A 133 10.47 -7.01 10.72
N GLY A 134 9.52 -6.22 11.24
CA GLY A 134 9.74 -5.30 12.37
C GLY A 134 9.54 -5.93 13.76
N GLY A 135 9.37 -7.26 13.84
CA GLY A 135 9.31 -8.00 15.10
C GLY A 135 8.22 -7.51 16.05
N ALA A 136 8.56 -7.47 17.35
CA ALA A 136 7.65 -7.12 18.43
C ALA A 136 7.04 -5.72 18.30
N GLU A 137 7.80 -4.71 17.87
CA GLU A 137 7.31 -3.33 17.76
C GLU A 137 6.21 -3.22 16.71
N GLN A 138 6.44 -3.82 15.54
CA GLN A 138 5.47 -3.85 14.47
C GLN A 138 4.24 -4.68 14.85
N PHE A 139 4.45 -5.80 15.56
CA PHE A 139 3.38 -6.63 16.08
C PHE A 139 2.46 -5.85 17.04
N VAL A 140 3.01 -5.11 18.00
CA VAL A 140 2.22 -4.30 18.94
C VAL A 140 1.42 -3.22 18.21
N SER A 141 1.97 -2.61 17.16
CA SER A 141 1.27 -1.59 16.37
C SER A 141 0.06 -2.14 15.60
N ILE A 142 0.20 -3.32 14.99
CA ILE A 142 -0.83 -3.91 14.12
C ILE A 142 -1.84 -4.74 14.93
N VAL A 143 -1.31 -5.64 15.75
CA VAL A 143 -2.11 -6.59 16.51
C VAL A 143 -2.59 -5.88 17.77
N GLY A 144 -1.73 -5.19 18.51
CA GLY A 144 -2.08 -4.67 19.83
C GLY A 144 -2.20 -5.78 20.89
N PRO A 145 -2.73 -5.49 22.08
CA PRO A 145 -2.82 -6.48 23.14
C PRO A 145 -3.75 -7.63 22.74
N VAL A 146 -3.27 -8.84 22.96
CA VAL A 146 -4.00 -10.09 22.77
C VAL A 146 -3.85 -10.93 24.03
N GLU A 147 -4.98 -11.31 24.61
CA GLU A 147 -5.06 -12.26 25.71
C GLU A 147 -5.72 -13.53 25.16
N GLY A 148 -5.22 -14.68 25.56
CA GLY A 148 -5.76 -15.97 25.15
C GLY A 148 -5.23 -17.04 26.08
N SER A 149 -6.10 -17.97 26.46
CA SER A 149 -5.70 -19.12 27.26
C SER A 149 -5.08 -20.25 26.41
N ASP A 150 -5.15 -20.11 25.09
CA ASP A 150 -4.77 -21.14 24.13
C ASP A 150 -4.15 -20.56 22.86
N LEU A 151 -3.14 -21.24 22.32
CA LEU A 151 -2.37 -20.81 21.16
C LEU A 151 -3.18 -20.79 19.85
N VAL A 152 -4.16 -21.69 19.68
CA VAL A 152 -5.04 -21.74 18.51
C VAL A 152 -5.98 -20.52 18.49
N GLU A 153 -6.51 -20.14 19.66
CA GLU A 153 -7.32 -18.94 19.80
C GLU A 153 -6.49 -17.68 19.49
N LEU A 154 -5.28 -17.60 20.03
CA LEU A 154 -4.32 -16.52 19.75
C LEU A 154 -4.01 -16.44 18.25
N ALA A 155 -3.63 -17.55 17.62
CA ALA A 155 -3.34 -17.62 16.18
C ALA A 155 -4.53 -17.12 15.35
N GLY A 156 -5.75 -17.56 15.68
CA GLY A 156 -6.96 -17.12 14.98
C GLY A 156 -7.23 -15.62 15.13
N VAL A 157 -7.04 -15.04 16.33
CA VAL A 157 -7.18 -13.58 16.54
C VAL A 157 -6.11 -12.81 15.79
N ILE A 158 -4.85 -13.23 15.89
CA ILE A 158 -3.69 -12.59 15.25
C ILE A 158 -3.84 -12.61 13.73
N LYS A 159 -4.19 -13.77 13.16
CA LYS A 159 -4.45 -13.95 11.72
C LYS A 159 -5.50 -12.95 11.22
N ARG A 160 -6.65 -12.85 11.91
CA ARG A 160 -7.69 -11.89 11.55
C ARG A 160 -7.24 -10.44 11.63
N ARG A 161 -6.37 -10.08 12.58
CA ARG A 161 -5.80 -8.73 12.70
C ARG A 161 -4.81 -8.44 11.56
N PHE A 162 -3.95 -9.39 11.19
CA PHE A 162 -3.10 -9.27 10.00
C PHE A 162 -3.92 -9.14 8.72
N GLU A 163 -4.95 -9.96 8.52
CA GLU A 163 -5.84 -9.88 7.35
C GLU A 163 -6.62 -8.55 7.29
N ALA A 164 -7.02 -7.99 8.44
CA ALA A 164 -7.64 -6.67 8.50
C ALA A 164 -6.65 -5.56 8.13
N ALA A 165 -5.46 -5.57 8.71
CA ALA A 165 -4.41 -4.60 8.41
C ALA A 165 -3.94 -4.70 6.95
N ALA A 166 -3.86 -5.90 6.39
CA ALA A 166 -3.54 -6.13 4.98
C ALA A 166 -4.60 -5.53 4.04
N ARG A 167 -5.89 -5.69 4.38
CA ARG A 167 -6.99 -5.07 3.62
C ARG A 167 -6.94 -3.55 3.70
N ASP A 168 -6.60 -2.99 4.85
CA ASP A 168 -6.47 -1.54 5.05
C ASP A 168 -5.28 -0.97 4.27
N ALA A 169 -4.12 -1.65 4.29
CA ALA A 169 -2.96 -1.28 3.50
C ALA A 169 -3.23 -1.38 2.00
N ALA A 170 -3.88 -2.46 1.53
CA ALA A 170 -4.25 -2.61 0.12
C ALA A 170 -5.19 -1.48 -0.35
N ARG A 171 -6.20 -1.14 0.46
CA ARG A 171 -7.09 -0.01 0.17
C ARG A 171 -6.35 1.33 0.07
N ARG A 172 -5.38 1.59 0.96
CA ARG A 172 -4.54 2.79 0.86
C ARG A 172 -3.69 2.79 -0.41
N ALA A 173 -3.15 1.64 -0.81
CA ALA A 173 -2.41 1.51 -2.05
C ALA A 173 -3.29 1.85 -3.26
N ASP A 174 -4.52 1.34 -3.29
CA ASP A 174 -5.50 1.66 -4.34
C ASP A 174 -5.87 3.15 -4.35
N ASP A 175 -6.10 3.76 -3.18
CA ASP A 175 -6.40 5.19 -3.05
C ASP A 175 -5.26 6.06 -3.61
N PHE A 176 -4.01 5.70 -3.31
CA PHE A 176 -2.84 6.40 -3.84
C PHE A 176 -2.63 6.18 -5.34
N ALA A 177 -2.91 4.98 -5.85
CA ALA A 177 -2.88 4.70 -7.28
C ALA A 177 -3.92 5.56 -8.03
N LEU A 178 -5.14 5.67 -7.49
CA LEU A 178 -6.19 6.54 -8.05
C LEU A 178 -5.77 8.03 -8.03
N GLN A 179 -5.12 8.49 -6.96
CA GLN A 179 -4.59 9.86 -6.89
C GLN A 179 -3.48 10.10 -7.91
N ALA A 180 -2.56 9.15 -8.07
CA ALA A 180 -1.51 9.22 -9.07
C ALA A 180 -2.07 9.29 -10.49
N ASP A 181 -3.04 8.43 -10.82
CA ASP A 181 -3.70 8.41 -12.11
C ASP A 181 -4.49 9.71 -12.37
N ALA A 182 -5.21 10.22 -11.36
CA ALA A 182 -5.91 11.50 -11.47
C ALA A 182 -4.94 12.67 -11.75
N CYS A 183 -3.77 12.69 -11.10
CA CYS A 183 -2.73 13.69 -11.37
C CYS A 183 -2.15 13.55 -12.78
N ARG A 184 -1.97 12.33 -13.31
CA ARG A 184 -1.49 12.09 -14.68
C ARG A 184 -2.50 12.50 -15.74
N ILE A 185 -3.77 12.07 -15.60
CA ILE A 185 -4.85 12.43 -16.52
C ILE A 185 -5.02 13.96 -16.58
N ALA A 186 -4.88 14.65 -15.45
CA ALA A 186 -4.98 16.11 -15.40
C ALA A 186 -3.88 16.86 -16.17
N CYS A 187 -2.86 16.16 -16.68
CA CYS A 187 -1.71 16.71 -17.38
C CYS A 187 -1.40 16.02 -18.72
N GLU A 188 -2.21 15.05 -19.15
CA GLU A 188 -1.91 14.18 -20.30
C GLU A 188 -1.72 14.97 -21.60
N ASP A 189 -2.51 16.03 -21.80
CA ASP A 189 -2.48 16.87 -23.00
C ASP A 189 -1.54 18.08 -22.92
N VAL A 190 -0.75 18.21 -21.83
CA VAL A 190 0.15 19.36 -21.65
C VAL A 190 1.55 19.00 -22.12
N ASP A 191 2.05 19.73 -23.13
CA ASP A 191 3.43 19.62 -23.58
C ASP A 191 4.38 20.21 -22.52
N THR A 192 5.08 19.33 -21.81
CA THR A 192 6.07 19.69 -20.78
C THR A 192 7.48 19.96 -21.34
N SER A 193 7.68 19.80 -22.65
CA SER A 193 8.98 20.02 -23.30
C SER A 193 9.26 21.49 -23.67
N VAL A 194 8.25 22.36 -23.51
CA VAL A 194 8.38 23.80 -23.77
C VAL A 194 9.25 24.49 -22.72
N GLU A 195 9.81 25.65 -23.08
CA GLU A 195 10.57 26.48 -22.13
C GLU A 195 9.71 26.83 -20.90
N THR A 196 10.27 26.64 -19.71
CA THR A 196 9.58 26.87 -18.43
C THR A 196 10.28 27.90 -17.56
N ASN A 197 11.44 28.42 -17.96
CA ASN A 197 12.12 29.48 -17.23
C ASN A 197 11.35 30.81 -17.35
N THR A 198 10.75 31.26 -16.24
CA THR A 198 9.96 32.48 -16.17
C THR A 198 10.76 33.72 -16.58
N GLU A 199 12.01 33.85 -16.09
CA GLU A 199 12.83 35.04 -16.36
C GLU A 199 13.19 35.15 -17.84
N GLU A 200 13.50 34.03 -18.50
CA GLU A 200 13.79 34.00 -19.93
C GLU A 200 12.55 34.32 -20.78
N LEU A 201 11.40 33.77 -20.43
CA LEU A 201 10.14 34.03 -21.14
C LEU A 201 9.69 35.50 -21.00
N GLU A 202 9.83 36.08 -19.81
CA GLU A 202 9.52 37.49 -19.56
C GLU A 202 10.51 38.42 -20.27
N THR A 203 11.80 38.08 -20.28
CA THR A 203 12.82 38.84 -21.03
C THR A 203 12.49 38.85 -22.52
N ARG A 204 12.15 37.70 -23.11
CA ARG A 204 11.74 37.61 -24.53
C ARG A 204 10.48 38.44 -24.82
N LEU A 205 9.51 38.47 -23.92
CA LEU A 205 8.32 39.32 -24.08
C LEU A 205 8.68 40.82 -24.02
N LEU A 206 9.54 41.22 -23.08
CA LEU A 206 9.97 42.62 -22.96
C LEU A 206 10.73 43.09 -24.20
N GLU A 207 11.64 42.26 -24.73
CA GLU A 207 12.37 42.53 -25.97
C GLU A 207 11.42 42.66 -27.16
N ALA A 208 10.48 41.71 -27.32
CA ALA A 208 9.50 41.73 -28.40
C ALA A 208 8.56 42.95 -28.31
N ALA A 209 8.09 43.29 -27.10
CA ALA A 209 7.21 44.44 -26.87
C ALA A 209 7.95 45.77 -27.11
N GLY A 210 9.19 45.90 -26.66
CA GLY A 210 10.03 47.06 -26.91
C GLY A 210 10.30 47.26 -28.41
N HIS A 211 10.58 46.18 -29.14
CA HIS A 211 10.77 46.23 -30.59
C HIS A 211 9.50 46.65 -31.33
N SER A 212 8.35 46.05 -30.99
CA SER A 212 7.04 46.41 -31.57
C SER A 212 6.66 47.86 -31.29
N ALA A 213 6.85 48.34 -30.06
CA ALA A 213 6.56 49.73 -29.70
C ALA A 213 7.42 50.72 -30.49
N THR A 214 8.71 50.41 -30.65
CA THR A 214 9.64 51.24 -31.45
C THR A 214 9.20 51.33 -32.91
N LEU A 215 8.78 50.20 -33.50
CA LEU A 215 8.31 50.17 -34.89
C LEU A 215 6.96 50.88 -35.07
N GLU A 216 6.03 50.73 -34.13
CA GLU A 216 4.76 51.47 -34.14
C GLU A 216 4.97 52.98 -34.01
N GLU A 217 5.84 53.43 -33.12
CA GLU A 217 6.15 54.86 -32.96
C GLU A 217 6.79 55.43 -34.23
N ARG A 218 7.74 54.70 -34.84
CA ARG A 218 8.32 55.07 -36.14
C ARG A 218 7.28 55.12 -37.25
N SER A 219 6.36 54.17 -37.31
CA SER A 219 5.26 54.14 -38.27
C SER A 219 4.30 55.33 -38.08
N LYS A 220 3.88 55.61 -36.84
CA LYS A 220 3.02 56.76 -36.51
C LYS A 220 3.71 58.10 -36.81
N ALA A 221 4.99 58.22 -36.50
CA ALA A 221 5.78 59.41 -36.81
C ALA A 221 5.93 59.61 -38.33
N ALA A 222 6.24 58.56 -39.08
CA ALA A 222 6.33 58.61 -40.54
C ALA A 222 4.96 58.93 -41.19
N GLY A 223 3.86 58.36 -40.69
CA GLY A 223 2.50 58.67 -41.15
C GLY A 223 2.12 60.14 -40.94
N LYS A 224 2.33 60.67 -39.72
CA LYS A 224 2.10 62.09 -39.43
C LYS A 224 2.97 63.02 -40.28
N ALA A 225 4.24 62.65 -40.46
CA ALA A 225 5.17 63.43 -41.28
C ALA A 225 4.76 63.41 -42.76
N HIS A 226 4.29 62.27 -43.27
CA HIS A 226 3.76 62.14 -44.63
C HIS A 226 2.49 62.99 -44.84
N GLU A 227 1.54 62.92 -43.92
CA GLU A 227 0.33 63.77 -43.94
C GLU A 227 0.69 65.27 -43.95
N GLU A 228 1.67 65.67 -43.13
CA GLU A 228 2.15 67.04 -43.08
C GLU A 228 2.91 67.44 -44.35
N ALA A 229 3.72 66.55 -44.93
CA ALA A 229 4.39 66.79 -46.21
C ALA A 229 3.40 66.97 -47.36
N VAL A 230 2.35 66.14 -47.43
CA VAL A 230 1.25 66.28 -48.42
C VAL A 230 0.52 67.61 -48.23
N ARG A 231 0.21 67.99 -46.97
CA ARG A 231 -0.42 69.27 -46.65
C ARG A 231 0.45 70.46 -47.06
N VAL A 232 1.74 70.44 -46.72
CA VAL A 232 2.69 71.51 -47.05
C VAL A 232 2.94 71.59 -48.56
N ALA A 233 3.00 70.46 -49.26
CA ALA A 233 3.09 70.43 -50.72
C ALA A 233 1.85 71.04 -51.40
N THR A 234 0.66 70.80 -50.85
CA THR A 234 -0.60 71.40 -51.32
C THR A 234 -0.59 72.92 -51.11
N LEU A 235 -0.22 73.39 -49.90
CA LEU A 235 -0.08 74.81 -49.59
C LEU A 235 0.99 75.50 -50.46
N LEU A 236 2.08 74.80 -50.79
CA LEU A 236 3.12 75.30 -51.69
C LEU A 236 2.60 75.44 -53.13
N SER A 237 1.78 74.49 -53.59
CA SER A 237 1.14 74.55 -54.91
C SER A 237 0.16 75.73 -55.00
N GLU A 238 -0.69 75.91 -53.98
CA GLU A 238 -1.63 77.03 -53.88
C GLU A 238 -0.90 78.38 -53.82
N ALA A 239 0.13 78.50 -52.98
CA ALA A 239 0.91 79.73 -52.87
C ALA A 239 1.65 80.07 -54.17
N LYS A 240 2.07 79.07 -54.97
CA LYS A 240 2.63 79.28 -56.30
C LYS A 240 1.57 79.71 -57.32
N ALA A 241 0.33 79.23 -57.19
CA ALA A 241 -0.77 79.55 -58.11
C ALA A 241 -1.42 80.91 -57.84
N GLU A 242 -1.51 81.35 -56.57
CA GLU A 242 -2.11 82.64 -56.18
C GLU A 242 -1.16 83.83 -56.31
N TYR A 243 0.14 83.61 -56.50
CA TYR A 243 1.11 84.69 -56.62
C TYR A 243 1.05 85.36 -58.00
N THR A 244 0.30 86.45 -58.10
CA THR A 244 0.21 87.30 -59.31
C THR A 244 1.14 88.53 -59.25
N GLY A 245 2.16 88.52 -58.38
CA GLY A 245 3.12 89.61 -58.23
C GLY A 245 4.25 89.57 -59.27
N PRO A 246 5.01 90.67 -59.45
CA PRO A 246 6.17 90.67 -60.34
C PRO A 246 7.25 89.69 -59.83
N THR A 247 8.04 89.14 -60.75
CA THR A 247 9.21 88.36 -60.38
C THR A 247 10.25 89.26 -59.71
N ARG A 248 11.18 88.66 -58.94
CA ARG A 248 12.27 89.41 -58.30
C ARG A 248 13.05 90.25 -59.30
N GLU A 249 13.26 89.71 -60.49
CA GLU A 249 14.00 90.36 -61.58
C GLU A 249 13.20 91.53 -62.18
N ASP A 250 11.88 91.37 -62.38
CA ASP A 250 11.00 92.42 -62.90
C ASP A 250 10.86 93.61 -61.93
N ALA A 251 10.72 93.33 -60.63
CA ALA A 251 10.62 94.36 -59.60
C ALA A 251 11.93 95.18 -59.49
N TYR A 252 13.08 94.53 -59.70
CA TYR A 252 14.38 95.17 -59.65
C TYR A 252 14.61 96.08 -60.86
N ALA A 253 14.28 95.62 -62.07
CA ALA A 253 14.41 96.41 -63.29
C ALA A 253 13.53 97.67 -63.28
N LYS A 254 12.31 97.59 -62.73
CA LYS A 254 11.39 98.73 -62.62
C LYS A 254 11.90 99.82 -61.67
N LEU A 255 12.57 99.42 -60.59
CA LEU A 255 13.15 100.33 -59.60
C LEU A 255 14.35 101.11 -60.17
N GLU A 256 15.22 100.45 -60.92
CA GLU A 256 16.39 101.08 -61.55
C GLU A 256 15.98 102.12 -62.61
N CYS A 257 14.99 101.80 -63.44
CA CYS A 257 14.49 102.70 -64.48
C CYS A 257 13.92 104.01 -63.90
N LEU A 258 13.11 103.92 -62.83
CA LEU A 258 12.53 105.10 -62.17
C LEU A 258 13.56 105.94 -61.37
N ARG A 259 14.69 105.34 -60.98
CA ARG A 259 15.80 106.05 -60.29
C ARG A 259 16.65 106.88 -61.26
N ALA A 260 16.88 106.39 -62.47
CA ALA A 260 17.65 107.11 -63.48
C ALA A 260 16.92 108.38 -63.96
N ASP A 261 15.61 108.30 -64.19
CA ASP A 261 14.77 109.44 -64.59
C ASP A 261 14.66 110.53 -63.51
N TYR A 262 14.86 110.18 -62.23
CA TYR A 262 14.79 111.12 -61.11
C TYR A 262 15.98 112.09 -61.04
N ALA A 263 17.17 111.66 -61.48
CA ALA A 263 18.39 112.46 -61.38
C ALA A 263 18.43 113.62 -62.41
N GLU A 264 17.83 113.44 -63.59
CA GLU A 264 17.87 114.42 -64.69
C GLU A 264 16.89 115.60 -64.49
N TRP A 265 15.86 115.43 -63.66
CA TRP A 265 14.82 116.44 -63.43
C TRP A 265 14.99 117.27 -62.13
N ASP A 266 16.00 116.98 -61.30
CA ASP A 266 16.27 117.68 -60.02
C ASP A 266 16.68 119.15 -60.21
N GLU A 267 17.31 119.50 -61.34
CA GLU A 267 17.68 120.90 -61.64
C GLU A 267 16.48 121.75 -62.10
N LYS A 268 15.49 121.11 -62.75
CA LYS A 268 14.22 121.75 -63.18
C LYS A 268 13.22 121.89 -62.02
N ARG A 269 13.52 121.28 -60.86
CA ARG A 269 12.66 121.16 -59.67
C ARG A 269 12.46 122.46 -58.88
N ARG A 270 13.30 123.48 -59.04
CA ARG A 270 13.10 124.79 -58.39
C ARG A 270 11.83 125.54 -58.86
N GLN A 271 11.19 125.12 -59.96
CA GLN A 271 10.04 125.84 -60.55
C GLN A 271 8.69 125.09 -60.54
N ALA A 272 8.58 123.85 -60.06
CA ALA A 272 7.33 123.08 -60.18
C ALA A 272 7.01 122.15 -58.99
N ALA A 273 6.84 122.73 -57.80
CA ALA A 273 6.61 122.02 -56.54
C ALA A 273 5.31 121.19 -56.42
N SER A 274 4.35 121.24 -57.37
CA SER A 274 3.09 120.46 -57.26
C SER A 274 3.07 119.11 -57.98
N LYS A 275 4.09 118.75 -58.78
CA LYS A 275 4.16 117.43 -59.44
C LYS A 275 4.89 116.35 -58.62
N ALA A 276 5.59 116.73 -57.55
CA ALA A 276 6.45 115.85 -56.75
C ALA A 276 5.69 114.80 -55.91
N GLU A 277 4.43 115.07 -55.54
CA GLU A 277 3.64 114.19 -54.68
C GLU A 277 3.18 112.90 -55.39
N THR A 278 2.86 112.99 -56.68
CA THR A 278 2.43 111.84 -57.50
C THR A 278 3.53 110.81 -57.73
N LEU A 279 4.80 111.22 -57.79
CA LEU A 279 5.93 110.33 -58.08
C LEU A 279 6.48 109.64 -56.82
N LYS A 280 6.36 110.26 -55.64
CA LYS A 280 6.68 109.63 -54.36
C LYS A 280 5.84 108.37 -54.13
N ASN A 281 4.54 108.44 -54.45
CA ASN A 281 3.63 107.31 -54.35
C ASN A 281 4.05 106.13 -55.24
N GLY A 282 4.67 106.39 -56.39
CA GLY A 282 5.18 105.33 -57.28
C GLY A 282 6.36 104.53 -56.68
N VAL A 283 7.26 105.22 -55.97
CA VAL A 283 8.40 104.58 -55.29
C VAL A 283 7.94 103.71 -54.12
N ASP A 284 6.98 104.20 -53.34
CA ASP A 284 6.45 103.47 -52.18
C ASP A 284 5.74 102.18 -52.61
N VAL A 285 4.95 102.21 -53.69
CA VAL A 285 4.29 101.03 -54.26
C VAL A 285 5.31 99.99 -54.75
N ALA A 286 6.35 100.43 -55.48
CA ALA A 286 7.39 99.52 -55.98
C ALA A 286 8.21 98.88 -54.83
N THR A 287 8.48 99.65 -53.77
CA THR A 287 9.22 99.16 -52.60
C THR A 287 8.42 98.12 -51.81
N ALA A 288 7.11 98.30 -51.68
CA ALA A 288 6.23 97.30 -51.06
C ALA A 288 6.13 96.00 -51.86
N ALA A 289 6.10 96.10 -53.20
CA ALA A 289 6.09 94.94 -54.09
C ALA A 289 7.36 94.08 -53.94
N LEU A 290 8.54 94.72 -53.87
CA LEU A 290 9.82 94.01 -53.69
C LEU A 290 9.88 93.23 -52.37
N ARG A 291 9.46 93.85 -51.26
CA ARG A 291 9.43 93.18 -49.94
C ARG A 291 8.51 91.96 -49.94
N THR A 292 7.37 92.05 -50.63
CA THR A 292 6.42 90.94 -50.74
C THR A 292 7.02 89.76 -51.52
N ALA A 293 7.73 90.05 -52.61
CA ALA A 293 8.44 89.04 -53.39
C ALA A 293 9.57 88.34 -52.60
N GLU A 294 10.34 89.09 -51.80
CA GLU A 294 11.42 88.53 -50.97
C GLU A 294 10.90 87.59 -49.88
N ILE A 295 9.78 87.95 -49.24
CA ILE A 295 9.11 87.11 -48.24
C ILE A 295 8.62 85.82 -48.89
N HIS A 296 7.98 85.91 -50.06
CA HIS A 296 7.46 84.75 -50.79
C HIS A 296 8.56 83.73 -51.12
N VAL A 297 9.71 84.18 -51.65
CA VAL A 297 10.84 83.30 -51.98
C VAL A 297 11.38 82.57 -50.74
N ARG A 298 11.51 83.27 -49.61
CA ARG A 298 11.96 82.65 -48.34
C ARG A 298 10.96 81.62 -47.80
N THR A 299 9.66 81.90 -47.92
CA THR A 299 8.61 80.98 -47.48
C THR A 299 8.59 79.71 -48.34
N VAL A 300 8.70 79.84 -49.66
CA VAL A 300 8.78 78.72 -50.62
C VAL A 300 9.99 77.83 -50.33
N ALA A 301 11.18 78.41 -50.12
CA ALA A 301 12.38 77.64 -49.82
C ALA A 301 12.29 76.88 -48.49
N ARG A 302 11.68 77.49 -47.46
CA ARG A 302 11.47 76.84 -46.16
C ARG A 302 10.53 75.64 -46.25
N TRP A 303 9.44 75.76 -47.01
CA TRP A 303 8.50 74.65 -47.21
C TRP A 303 9.12 73.52 -48.02
N GLN A 304 9.92 73.82 -49.03
CA GLN A 304 10.65 72.81 -49.80
C GLN A 304 11.63 72.02 -48.91
N ALA A 305 12.42 72.70 -48.07
CA ALA A 305 13.32 72.04 -47.14
C ALA A 305 12.61 71.15 -46.11
N SER A 306 11.40 71.54 -45.69
CA SER A 306 10.55 70.73 -44.78
C SER A 306 9.99 69.49 -45.46
N ILE A 307 9.70 69.55 -46.77
CA ILE A 307 9.26 68.38 -47.55
C ILE A 307 10.45 67.42 -47.75
N ASP A 308 11.61 67.93 -48.14
CA ASP A 308 12.79 67.12 -48.43
C ASP A 308 13.34 66.38 -47.19
N ALA A 309 13.32 67.04 -46.02
CA ALA A 309 13.69 66.42 -44.74
C ALA A 309 12.72 65.30 -44.31
N THR A 310 11.47 65.35 -44.78
CA THR A 310 10.41 64.40 -44.45
C THR A 310 10.43 63.17 -45.35
N ILE A 311 10.79 63.35 -46.63
CA ILE A 311 10.93 62.26 -47.62
C ILE A 311 12.12 61.33 -47.28
N ALA A 312 13.11 61.81 -46.53
CA ALA A 312 14.29 61.02 -46.14
C ALA A 312 14.02 59.99 -45.01
N CYS A 313 12.84 59.98 -44.38
CA CYS A 313 12.46 58.97 -43.40
C CYS A 313 11.66 57.84 -44.07
N ASP A 314 12.34 56.77 -44.47
CA ASP A 314 11.65 55.57 -44.96
C ASP A 314 10.77 54.97 -43.84
N PRO A 315 9.45 54.81 -44.07
CA PRO A 315 8.58 54.15 -43.11
C PRO A 315 8.97 52.67 -42.96
N PRO A 316 8.91 52.07 -41.75
CA PRO A 316 9.00 50.63 -41.62
C PRO A 316 7.91 49.96 -42.46
N SER A 317 8.21 48.82 -43.07
CA SER A 317 7.23 48.16 -43.94
C SER A 317 6.03 47.68 -43.12
N ALA A 318 4.85 47.59 -43.76
CA ALA A 318 3.66 47.06 -43.11
C ALA A 318 3.87 45.61 -42.62
N ASP A 319 4.73 44.85 -43.31
CA ASP A 319 5.10 43.49 -42.97
C ASP A 319 5.97 43.44 -41.70
N ASP A 320 6.91 44.37 -41.52
CA ASP A 320 7.77 44.45 -40.32
C ASP A 320 6.96 44.74 -39.05
N VAL A 321 5.98 45.66 -39.15
CA VAL A 321 5.10 46.00 -38.02
C VAL A 321 4.19 44.81 -37.68
N ALA A 322 3.69 44.10 -38.69
CA ALA A 322 2.86 42.92 -38.50
C ALA A 322 3.66 41.73 -37.92
N GLU A 323 4.90 41.52 -38.35
CA GLU A 323 5.80 40.49 -37.82
C GLU A 323 6.16 40.76 -36.35
N ALA A 324 6.47 42.02 -36.00
CA ALA A 324 6.75 42.39 -34.61
C ALA A 324 5.54 42.16 -33.68
N ALA A 325 4.32 42.49 -34.15
CA ALA A 325 3.09 42.21 -33.41
C ALA A 325 2.83 40.69 -33.24
N ARG A 326 3.16 39.88 -34.26
CA ARG A 326 3.11 38.41 -34.16
C ARG A 326 4.09 37.88 -33.12
N LYS A 327 5.34 38.37 -33.10
CA LYS A 327 6.36 37.99 -32.11
C LYS A 327 5.93 38.29 -30.67
N VAL A 328 5.26 39.42 -30.42
CA VAL A 328 4.67 39.72 -29.10
C VAL A 328 3.58 38.71 -28.73
N THR A 329 2.74 38.34 -29.68
CA THR A 329 1.65 37.37 -29.47
C THR A 329 2.21 35.97 -29.18
N GLU A 330 3.25 35.55 -29.91
CA GLU A 330 3.98 34.30 -29.69
C GLU A 330 4.66 34.29 -28.32
N ALA A 331 5.33 35.37 -27.92
CA ALA A 331 5.96 35.49 -26.61
C ALA A 331 4.94 35.39 -25.47
N ARG A 332 3.77 36.03 -25.61
CA ARG A 332 2.66 35.89 -24.64
C ARG A 332 2.15 34.45 -24.54
N ARG A 333 1.99 33.77 -25.68
CA ARG A 333 1.57 32.36 -25.73
C ARG A 333 2.63 31.45 -25.11
N ALA A 334 3.92 31.74 -25.30
CA ALA A 334 5.01 31.00 -24.70
C ALA A 334 5.04 31.12 -23.17
N ILE A 335 4.74 32.31 -22.61
CA ILE A 335 4.59 32.48 -21.15
C ILE A 335 3.46 31.61 -20.60
N GLU A 336 2.29 31.62 -21.25
CA GLU A 336 1.15 30.82 -20.77
C GLU A 336 1.40 29.32 -20.92
N ASN A 337 1.98 28.88 -22.04
CA ASN A 337 2.39 27.49 -22.22
C ASN A 337 3.45 27.08 -21.18
N GLY A 338 4.44 27.93 -20.90
CA GLY A 338 5.45 27.68 -19.87
C GLY A 338 4.85 27.58 -18.47
N ARG A 339 3.81 28.39 -18.16
CA ARG A 339 3.04 28.27 -16.91
C ARG A 339 2.32 26.93 -16.81
N LEU A 340 1.59 26.54 -17.86
CA LEU A 340 0.89 25.25 -17.92
C LEU A 340 1.85 24.07 -17.81
N ALA A 341 3.02 24.14 -18.46
CA ALA A 341 4.05 23.12 -18.39
C ALA A 341 4.64 22.98 -16.97
N ARG A 342 4.92 24.09 -16.27
CA ARG A 342 5.35 24.04 -14.85
C ARG A 342 4.29 23.40 -13.94
N ASP A 343 3.04 23.81 -14.09
CA ASP A 343 1.93 23.23 -13.33
C ASP A 343 1.78 21.72 -13.62
N ALA A 344 2.00 21.31 -14.86
CA ALA A 344 1.97 19.92 -15.27
C ALA A 344 3.15 19.09 -14.71
N ILE A 345 4.37 19.63 -14.73
CA ILE A 345 5.56 19.01 -14.13
C ILE A 345 5.35 18.80 -12.62
N ALA A 346 4.90 19.83 -11.90
CA ALA A 346 4.63 19.71 -10.47
C ALA A 346 3.55 18.67 -10.15
N LYS A 347 2.54 18.52 -11.01
CA LYS A 347 1.53 17.45 -10.89
C LYS A 347 2.08 16.07 -11.23
N GLN A 348 3.00 15.94 -12.19
CA GLN A 348 3.69 14.69 -12.50
C GLN A 348 4.55 14.23 -11.31
N GLU A 349 5.31 15.14 -10.70
CA GLU A 349 6.10 14.85 -9.49
C GLU A 349 5.20 14.38 -8.34
N ARG A 350 4.04 15.02 -8.15
CA ARG A 350 3.04 14.58 -7.17
C ARG A 350 2.48 13.21 -7.51
N ALA A 351 2.21 12.92 -8.79
CA ALA A 351 1.74 11.61 -9.21
C ALA A 351 2.76 10.51 -8.89
N ASP A 352 4.04 10.77 -9.13
CA ASP A 352 5.11 9.83 -8.81
C ASP A 352 5.31 9.67 -7.29
N GLY A 353 5.15 10.74 -6.52
CA GLY A 353 5.09 10.67 -5.06
C GLY A 353 3.94 9.78 -4.56
N HIS A 354 2.72 9.98 -5.09
CA HIS A 354 1.57 9.13 -4.77
C HIS A 354 1.81 7.67 -5.18
N ARG A 355 2.41 7.43 -6.35
CA ARG A 355 2.78 6.07 -6.79
C ARG A 355 3.75 5.41 -5.81
N GLY A 356 4.78 6.12 -5.36
CA GLY A 356 5.76 5.59 -4.39
C GLY A 356 5.10 5.19 -3.07
N GLU A 357 4.23 6.04 -2.51
CA GLU A 357 3.45 5.72 -1.31
C GLU A 357 2.51 4.52 -1.53
N GLY A 358 1.89 4.43 -2.71
CA GLY A 358 1.08 3.28 -3.12
C GLY A 358 1.88 1.98 -3.14
N GLU A 359 3.09 1.99 -3.70
CA GLU A 359 3.99 0.84 -3.75
C GLU A 359 4.43 0.39 -2.34
N ILE A 360 4.70 1.32 -1.42
CA ILE A 360 5.01 1.03 -0.01
C ILE A 360 3.84 0.31 0.66
N HIS A 361 2.62 0.84 0.50
CA HIS A 361 1.43 0.22 1.09
C HIS A 361 1.08 -1.13 0.45
N ALA A 362 1.32 -1.31 -0.86
CA ALA A 362 1.16 -2.59 -1.53
C ALA A 362 2.13 -3.65 -0.97
N ALA A 363 3.40 -3.30 -0.77
CA ALA A 363 4.40 -4.18 -0.17
C ALA A 363 4.05 -4.53 1.29
N GLN A 364 3.55 -3.55 2.06
CA GLN A 364 3.04 -3.80 3.42
C GLN A 364 1.86 -4.76 3.41
N ALA A 365 0.88 -4.58 2.51
CA ALA A 365 -0.27 -5.46 2.40
C ALA A 365 0.14 -6.91 2.12
N GLU A 366 1.11 -7.12 1.22
CA GLU A 366 1.62 -8.45 0.92
C GLU A 366 2.39 -9.06 2.09
N SER A 367 3.27 -8.30 2.74
CA SER A 367 3.96 -8.77 3.95
C SER A 367 2.98 -9.21 5.05
N LEU A 368 1.88 -8.48 5.24
CA LEU A 368 0.85 -8.83 6.21
C LEU A 368 0.05 -10.08 5.82
N ARG A 369 -0.18 -10.32 4.52
CA ARG A 369 -0.79 -11.57 4.05
C ARG A 369 0.10 -12.77 4.31
N GLN A 370 1.40 -12.63 4.05
CA GLN A 370 2.38 -13.68 4.36
C GLN A 370 2.45 -13.94 5.87
N ALA A 371 2.44 -12.88 6.70
CA ALA A 371 2.37 -13.03 8.15
C ALA A 371 1.08 -13.74 8.61
N ALA A 372 -0.06 -13.46 7.97
CA ALA A 372 -1.33 -14.15 8.25
C ALA A 372 -1.27 -15.64 7.91
N LEU A 373 -0.64 -16.01 6.79
CA LEU A 373 -0.39 -17.42 6.42
C LEU A 373 0.57 -18.09 7.41
N GLY A 374 1.65 -17.42 7.80
CA GLY A 374 2.64 -17.93 8.75
C GLY A 374 2.12 -18.19 10.16
N THR A 375 0.91 -17.73 10.51
CA THR A 375 0.27 -18.13 11.77
C THR A 375 0.02 -19.64 11.84
N ASP A 376 -0.25 -20.30 10.71
CA ASP A 376 -0.41 -21.75 10.64
C ASP A 376 0.95 -22.47 10.78
N ASP A 377 2.05 -21.84 10.35
CA ASP A 377 3.42 -22.36 10.55
C ASP A 377 3.82 -22.33 12.03
N VAL A 378 3.45 -21.28 12.77
CA VAL A 378 3.66 -21.22 14.23
C VAL A 378 2.94 -22.36 14.93
N LEU A 379 1.70 -22.66 14.53
CA LEU A 379 0.94 -23.79 15.07
C LEU A 379 1.55 -25.13 14.67
N SER A 380 2.02 -25.27 13.42
CA SER A 380 2.70 -26.48 12.94
C SER A 380 3.99 -26.76 13.71
N ASN A 381 4.80 -25.72 13.94
CA ASN A 381 6.03 -25.82 14.71
C ASN A 381 5.74 -26.16 16.18
N ALA A 382 4.66 -25.61 16.75
CA ALA A 382 4.24 -25.93 18.11
C ALA A 382 3.68 -27.36 18.24
N VAL A 383 3.08 -27.89 17.18
CA VAL A 383 2.62 -29.28 17.10
C VAL A 383 3.78 -30.28 17.04
N ASP A 384 4.97 -29.89 16.55
CA ASP A 384 6.20 -30.70 16.55
C ASP A 384 6.01 -32.18 16.15
N SER A 385 5.23 -32.40 15.09
CA SER A 385 4.93 -33.74 14.56
C SER A 385 5.59 -33.92 13.20
N GLU A 386 6.10 -35.12 12.96
CA GLU A 386 6.65 -35.51 11.65
C GLU A 386 5.53 -35.85 10.64
N THR A 387 4.31 -36.09 11.13
CA THR A 387 3.19 -36.61 10.33
C THR A 387 1.98 -35.68 10.31
N LEU A 388 1.99 -34.61 11.11
CA LEU A 388 0.89 -33.67 11.24
C LEU A 388 1.38 -32.23 11.10
N THR A 389 0.63 -31.43 10.34
CA THR A 389 0.87 -30.00 10.16
C THR A 389 -0.46 -29.26 10.16
N VAL A 390 -0.45 -27.99 10.57
CA VAL A 390 -1.63 -27.13 10.54
C VAL A 390 -1.57 -26.29 9.26
N VAL A 391 -2.64 -26.36 8.45
CA VAL A 391 -2.78 -25.56 7.23
C VAL A 391 -4.21 -25.05 7.13
N GLY A 392 -4.38 -23.73 7.01
CA GLY A 392 -5.71 -23.13 6.95
C GLY A 392 -6.55 -23.39 8.19
N GLY A 393 -5.91 -23.47 9.37
CA GLY A 393 -6.56 -23.85 10.63
C GLY A 393 -7.06 -25.30 10.70
N ARG A 394 -6.71 -26.16 9.74
CA ARG A 394 -7.03 -27.60 9.75
C ARG A 394 -5.78 -28.43 10.01
N LEU A 395 -5.95 -29.54 10.72
CA LEU A 395 -4.89 -30.52 10.93
C LEU A 395 -4.79 -31.41 9.69
N MET A 396 -3.65 -31.35 9.02
CA MET A 396 -3.36 -32.04 7.77
C MET A 396 -2.28 -33.09 7.98
N THR A 397 -2.27 -34.10 7.12
CA THR A 397 -1.27 -35.18 7.13
C THR A 397 -0.84 -35.51 5.70
N PRO A 398 0.45 -35.78 5.45
CA PRO A 398 0.93 -36.12 4.12
C PRO A 398 0.53 -37.54 3.74
N THR A 399 0.33 -37.76 2.44
CA THR A 399 0.07 -39.07 1.85
C THR A 399 0.91 -39.24 0.60
N GLU A 400 1.37 -40.47 0.34
CA GLU A 400 2.23 -40.77 -0.81
C GLU A 400 1.55 -40.40 -2.15
N ASP A 401 0.25 -40.65 -2.28
CA ASP A 401 -0.46 -40.50 -3.56
C ASP A 401 -1.23 -39.17 -3.73
N ARG A 402 -1.69 -38.55 -2.63
CA ARG A 402 -2.65 -37.42 -2.67
C ARG A 402 -2.10 -36.12 -2.10
N GLY A 403 -0.84 -36.09 -1.68
CA GLY A 403 -0.26 -34.94 -0.99
C GLY A 403 -0.89 -34.75 0.40
N LEU A 404 -1.09 -33.51 0.82
CA LEU A 404 -1.67 -33.14 2.11
C LEU A 404 -3.20 -33.30 2.09
N ILE A 405 -3.72 -34.14 2.98
CA ILE A 405 -5.17 -34.29 3.20
C ILE A 405 -5.53 -34.06 4.67
N PRO A 406 -6.79 -33.70 4.97
CA PRO A 406 -7.21 -33.51 6.35
C PRO A 406 -7.07 -34.79 7.18
N PHE A 407 -6.45 -34.67 8.35
CA PHE A 407 -6.20 -35.81 9.24
C PHE A 407 -7.51 -36.49 9.67
N GLY A 408 -8.57 -35.71 9.91
CA GLY A 408 -9.90 -36.23 10.24
C GLY A 408 -10.54 -37.12 9.17
N GLU A 409 -10.10 -37.04 7.91
CA GLU A 409 -10.61 -37.85 6.79
C GLU A 409 -9.86 -39.18 6.65
N ARG A 410 -8.79 -39.39 7.43
CA ARG A 410 -8.09 -40.68 7.48
C ARG A 410 -8.92 -41.72 8.22
N SER A 411 -8.66 -42.99 7.93
CA SER A 411 -9.27 -44.10 8.64
C SER A 411 -9.03 -43.99 10.15
N GLN A 412 -9.98 -44.45 10.96
CA GLN A 412 -9.87 -44.40 12.41
C GLN A 412 -8.60 -45.12 12.90
N GLY A 413 -8.25 -46.27 12.30
CA GLY A 413 -7.01 -46.98 12.63
C GLY A 413 -5.73 -46.19 12.34
N TYR A 414 -5.68 -45.44 11.23
CA TYR A 414 -4.53 -44.56 10.95
C TYR A 414 -4.44 -43.42 11.96
N ARG A 415 -5.58 -42.78 12.26
CA ARG A 415 -5.63 -41.70 13.26
C ARG A 415 -5.21 -42.19 14.65
N ALA A 416 -5.64 -43.39 15.04
CA ALA A 416 -5.27 -44.02 16.30
C ALA A 416 -3.76 -44.32 16.37
N ASP A 417 -3.18 -44.91 15.32
CA ASP A 417 -1.74 -45.17 15.26
C ASP A 417 -0.92 -43.89 15.43
N VAL A 418 -1.23 -42.84 14.67
CA VAL A 418 -0.54 -41.54 14.78
C VAL A 418 -0.70 -40.96 16.20
N ALA A 419 -1.93 -40.89 16.71
CA ALA A 419 -2.21 -40.29 18.02
C ALA A 419 -1.47 -41.00 19.17
N ILE A 420 -1.41 -42.34 19.13
CA ILE A 420 -0.71 -43.15 20.13
C ILE A 420 0.80 -42.93 20.04
N ARG A 421 1.36 -42.87 18.83
CA ARG A 421 2.80 -42.66 18.64
C ARG A 421 3.25 -41.28 19.08
N GLU A 422 2.48 -40.24 18.78
CA GLU A 422 2.77 -38.88 19.24
C GLU A 422 2.73 -38.80 20.77
N ALA A 423 1.73 -39.43 21.40
CA ALA A 423 1.65 -39.57 22.85
C ALA A 423 2.88 -40.26 23.47
N ILE A 424 3.37 -41.35 22.86
CA ILE A 424 4.58 -42.05 23.32
C ILE A 424 5.83 -41.16 23.15
N LYS A 425 5.98 -40.52 21.98
CA LYS A 425 7.12 -39.62 21.68
C LYS A 425 7.22 -38.52 22.71
N LEU A 426 6.10 -37.88 23.01
CA LEU A 426 6.01 -36.80 23.98
C LEU A 426 6.39 -37.24 25.40
N LEU A 427 5.83 -38.35 25.90
CA LEU A 427 6.15 -38.84 27.24
C LEU A 427 7.64 -39.20 27.36
N LYS A 428 8.23 -39.76 26.29
CA LYS A 428 9.68 -40.00 26.21
C LYS A 428 10.49 -38.70 26.28
N ALA A 429 10.02 -37.62 25.64
CA ALA A 429 10.68 -36.33 25.63
C ALA A 429 10.59 -35.59 26.98
N GLN A 430 9.45 -35.71 27.69
CA GLN A 430 9.26 -35.13 29.01
C GLN A 430 10.11 -35.82 30.08
N GLY A 431 10.16 -37.16 30.07
CA GLY A 431 11.05 -37.99 30.89
C GLY A 431 11.18 -37.57 32.36
N THR A 432 10.11 -37.03 32.94
CA THR A 432 10.14 -36.38 34.27
C THR A 432 10.08 -37.41 35.38
N HIS A 433 9.49 -38.58 35.10
CA HIS A 433 9.39 -39.72 36.01
C HIS A 433 9.99 -41.00 35.42
N GLU A 434 10.32 -41.96 36.29
CA GLU A 434 10.88 -43.27 35.90
C GLU A 434 9.87 -44.14 35.12
N SER A 435 8.60 -43.75 35.05
CA SER A 435 7.54 -44.50 34.38
C SER A 435 6.45 -43.56 33.87
N ALA A 436 5.92 -43.86 32.70
CA ALA A 436 4.85 -43.11 32.07
C ALA A 436 3.66 -44.02 31.73
N ILE A 437 2.42 -43.50 31.83
CA ILE A 437 1.19 -44.26 31.63
C ILE A 437 0.24 -43.55 30.66
N ILE A 438 -0.22 -44.30 29.65
CA ILE A 438 -1.26 -43.90 28.71
C ILE A 438 -2.46 -44.85 28.82
N ILE A 439 -3.68 -44.32 28.76
CA ILE A 439 -4.91 -45.11 28.64
C ILE A 439 -5.43 -45.01 27.20
N ILE A 440 -5.63 -46.15 26.54
CA ILE A 440 -6.19 -46.22 25.19
C ILE A 440 -7.57 -46.90 25.23
N PRO A 441 -8.63 -46.24 24.74
CA PRO A 441 -9.95 -46.84 24.60
C PRO A 441 -9.92 -48.18 23.85
N GLN A 442 -10.78 -49.10 24.28
CA GLN A 442 -10.88 -50.45 23.70
C GLN A 442 -11.09 -50.40 22.18
N GLU A 443 -12.02 -49.55 21.74
CA GLU A 443 -12.43 -49.44 20.34
C GLU A 443 -11.29 -48.98 19.43
N LEU A 444 -10.38 -48.15 19.97
CA LEU A 444 -9.21 -47.70 19.24
C LEU A 444 -8.16 -48.80 19.11
N TRP A 445 -7.93 -49.57 20.17
CA TRP A 445 -6.95 -50.66 20.15
C TRP A 445 -7.39 -51.82 19.25
N GLU A 446 -8.64 -52.26 19.37
CA GLU A 446 -9.21 -53.33 18.54
C GLU A 446 -9.32 -52.92 17.06
N GLY A 447 -9.45 -51.62 16.78
CA GLY A 447 -9.46 -51.08 15.41
C GLY A 447 -8.09 -51.05 14.72
N LEU A 448 -6.99 -51.33 15.43
CA LEU A 448 -5.64 -51.33 14.86
C LEU A 448 -5.30 -52.66 14.18
N GLN A 449 -4.52 -52.58 13.11
CA GLN A 449 -3.95 -53.79 12.50
C GLN A 449 -2.90 -54.42 13.43
N PRO A 450 -2.76 -55.76 13.45
CA PRO A 450 -1.78 -56.45 14.31
C PRO A 450 -0.34 -55.95 14.12
N LYS A 451 0.05 -55.57 12.90
CA LYS A 451 1.37 -54.98 12.62
C LYS A 451 1.58 -53.66 13.36
N LEU A 452 0.56 -52.82 13.45
CA LEU A 452 0.62 -51.52 14.14
C LEU A 452 0.61 -51.74 15.66
N GLN A 453 -0.21 -52.67 16.17
CA GLN A 453 -0.19 -53.06 17.59
C GLN A 453 1.21 -53.52 18.04
N LYS A 454 1.87 -54.38 17.25
CA LYS A 454 3.27 -54.78 17.46
C LYS A 454 4.23 -53.61 17.49
N ALA A 455 4.09 -52.67 16.56
CA ALA A 455 4.97 -51.52 16.47
C ALA A 455 4.77 -50.55 17.65
N ILE A 456 3.53 -50.30 18.06
CA ILE A 456 3.18 -49.47 19.23
C ILE A 456 3.73 -50.10 20.50
N ASP A 457 3.54 -51.41 20.66
CA ASP A 457 4.03 -52.13 21.83
C ASP A 457 5.57 -52.12 21.90
N ALA A 458 6.27 -52.38 20.78
CA ALA A 458 7.73 -52.24 20.71
C ALA A 458 8.18 -50.81 21.05
N GLN A 459 7.54 -49.79 20.47
CA GLN A 459 7.87 -48.39 20.72
C GLN A 459 7.61 -47.98 22.18
N SER A 460 6.51 -48.44 22.77
CA SER A 460 6.19 -48.18 24.18
C SER A 460 7.20 -48.83 25.14
N ARG A 461 7.67 -50.06 24.84
CA ARG A 461 8.75 -50.68 25.62
C ARG A 461 10.05 -49.89 25.53
N GLU A 462 10.44 -49.49 24.33
CA GLU A 462 11.66 -48.69 24.12
C GLU A 462 11.58 -47.33 24.81
N ALA A 463 10.40 -46.72 24.83
CA ALA A 463 10.16 -45.43 25.47
C ALA A 463 9.93 -45.51 26.98
N GLY A 464 9.86 -46.71 27.58
CA GLY A 464 9.54 -46.87 29.00
C GLY A 464 8.07 -46.55 29.36
N VAL A 465 7.17 -46.56 28.37
CA VAL A 465 5.76 -46.20 28.52
C VAL A 465 4.92 -47.47 28.73
N THR A 466 4.06 -47.43 29.74
CA THR A 466 3.03 -48.46 29.99
C THR A 466 1.72 -48.00 29.35
N ILE A 467 1.13 -48.84 28.50
CA ILE A 467 -0.17 -48.54 27.88
C ILE A 467 -1.20 -49.49 28.47
N TYR A 468 -2.32 -48.98 28.98
CA TYR A 468 -3.47 -49.81 29.34
C TYR A 468 -4.58 -49.70 28.29
N THR A 469 -5.08 -50.85 27.87
CA THR A 469 -6.22 -50.96 26.98
C THR A 469 -7.01 -52.24 27.28
N ALA A 470 -8.00 -52.56 26.45
CA ALA A 470 -8.88 -53.71 26.64
C ALA A 470 -9.13 -54.46 25.34
N GLU A 471 -9.53 -55.72 25.46
CA GLU A 471 -9.92 -56.60 24.35
C GLU A 471 -11.07 -57.52 24.81
N ALA A 472 -12.06 -57.72 23.95
CA ALA A 472 -13.16 -58.66 24.21
C ALA A 472 -12.75 -60.10 23.89
N VAL A 473 -12.84 -60.99 24.89
CA VAL A 473 -12.59 -62.44 24.76
C VAL A 473 -13.58 -63.23 25.63
N ASP A 474 -13.75 -64.52 25.39
CA ASP A 474 -14.69 -65.39 26.13
C ASP A 474 -14.15 -65.93 27.47
N GLU A 475 -13.12 -65.28 28.03
CA GLU A 475 -12.42 -65.70 29.26
C GLU A 475 -12.72 -64.78 30.45
N GLU A 476 -12.55 -65.23 31.69
CA GLU A 476 -12.74 -64.35 32.87
C GLU A 476 -11.80 -63.12 32.81
N LEU A 477 -12.25 -61.98 33.36
CA LEU A 477 -11.49 -60.73 33.30
C LEU A 477 -10.11 -60.87 33.93
N HIS A 478 -9.06 -60.68 33.13
CA HIS A 478 -7.67 -60.69 33.56
C HIS A 478 -6.83 -59.66 32.79
N VAL A 479 -5.60 -59.43 33.25
CA VAL A 479 -4.65 -58.52 32.60
C VAL A 479 -3.48 -59.33 32.06
N THR A 480 -3.18 -59.16 30.77
CA THR A 480 -1.99 -59.73 30.13
C THR A 480 -1.11 -58.64 29.52
N ALA A 481 0.18 -58.92 29.41
CA ALA A 481 1.03 -58.12 28.52
C ALA A 481 0.76 -58.53 27.07
N PHE A 482 0.76 -57.58 26.15
CA PHE A 482 0.71 -57.89 24.73
C PHE A 482 1.97 -58.67 24.33
N ASP A 483 1.78 -59.83 23.74
CA ASP A 483 2.81 -60.78 23.34
C ASP A 483 3.08 -60.75 21.83
N GLY A 484 2.34 -59.95 21.06
CA GLY A 484 2.49 -59.83 19.61
C GLY A 484 1.93 -61.03 18.85
N ASP A 485 1.70 -62.17 19.48
CA ASP A 485 1.15 -63.35 18.85
C ASP A 485 -0.38 -63.32 18.95
N GLY A 486 -0.97 -62.34 18.25
CA GLY A 486 -2.38 -62.39 17.91
C GLY A 486 -2.63 -63.62 17.07
N GLN A 487 -3.32 -64.59 17.66
CA GLN A 487 -3.86 -65.80 17.05
C GLN A 487 -4.38 -65.54 15.64
N ALA A 488 -3.58 -65.95 14.65
CA ALA A 488 -4.12 -66.55 13.44
C ALA A 488 -4.27 -68.04 13.73
N THR A 489 -5.30 -68.42 14.48
CA THR A 489 -5.76 -69.81 14.52
C THR A 489 -7.16 -69.85 13.94
N GLU A 490 -7.15 -70.19 12.64
CA GLU A 490 -8.22 -70.67 11.74
C GLU A 490 -9.35 -69.72 11.34
#